data_AF-A0A3S9NYG6-F1
#
_entry.id   AF-A0A3S9NYG6-F1
#
_cell.length_a   1.000
_cell.length_b   1.000
_cell.length_c   1.000
_cell.angle_alpha   90.00
_cell.angle_beta   90.00
_cell.angle_gamma   90.00
#
_symmetry.space_group_name_H-M   'P 1'
#
loop_
_entity.id
_entity.type
_entity.pdbx_description
1 polymer ?
#
loop_
_entity_poly.entity_id
_entity_poly.type
_entity_poly.pdbx_seq_one_letter_code
_entity_poly.pdbx_strand_id
1 'polypeptide(L)'
;MNTTKLYILLFFGFLLSSNLFATSLHVRHGETKIINGDLTVNERDYITVDAGGILIVKGTVHLNGHVTMIPRHGRPSFNPIYTQIQNNGDIIIEKNVIIKNAIDYHAGSHASLSILGERVNAQGTDAGRHGNAHGINKIEGHPGTHNFVGPNLQMNGMAQEFFGGGGGYGGHTTAMTKNNIDQVPQHVKDLIFQHFPNSLAATNLPIELSSFNVIVDENAIVATWITAQEINTKSFTVEKSIDGKNYTVVEKDIEAAGNSDVELTYEITDMDHNSSSSVYYRLTEYDLDGKSESWIKEVHLENEVSSHVISVYPDPADSQFNVILNLIKGDKATYELVQAETGVMIPLENKEEYNNGKAEFNVSHLNEGIYILLVKINGKPAYNKELIIKH
;
A
#
# COMPACT_ATOMS: atom_id res chain seq x y z
N MET A 1 29.38 -44.49 -10.41
CA MET A 1 27.98 -44.08 -10.25
C MET A 1 27.88 -43.19 -9.02
N ASN A 2 27.49 -41.93 -9.24
CA ASN A 2 26.77 -40.99 -8.37
C ASN A 2 27.31 -40.69 -6.96
N THR A 3 27.91 -39.51 -6.74
CA THR A 3 27.29 -38.20 -6.29
C THR A 3 26.74 -38.29 -4.87
N THR A 4 27.11 -37.41 -3.92
CA THR A 4 26.89 -35.95 -3.98
C THR A 4 27.80 -35.22 -2.99
N LYS A 5 28.41 -34.12 -3.44
CA LYS A 5 29.10 -33.13 -2.60
C LYS A 5 28.07 -32.25 -1.89
N LEU A 6 28.22 -32.02 -0.59
CA LEU A 6 27.61 -30.91 0.13
C LEU A 6 28.74 -30.13 0.81
N TYR A 7 29.19 -29.03 0.16
CA TYR A 7 30.10 -28.08 0.79
C TYR A 7 29.27 -26.94 1.37
N ILE A 8 29.27 -26.87 2.70
CA ILE A 8 28.93 -25.68 3.48
C ILE A 8 30.04 -24.66 3.23
N LEU A 9 29.72 -23.49 2.69
CA LEU A 9 30.57 -22.31 2.85
C LEU A 9 29.72 -21.07 3.11
N LEU A 10 29.98 -20.48 4.27
CA LEU A 10 29.46 -19.21 4.77
C LEU A 10 29.70 -18.07 3.76
N PHE A 11 28.67 -17.28 3.48
CA PHE A 11 28.83 -15.93 2.94
C PHE A 11 28.41 -14.90 4.00
N PHE A 12 29.35 -14.54 4.86
CA PHE A 12 29.39 -13.20 5.44
C PHE A 12 29.97 -12.27 4.36
N GLY A 13 29.11 -11.66 3.56
CA GLY A 13 29.49 -10.61 2.62
C GLY A 13 29.49 -9.27 3.35
N PHE A 14 30.69 -8.72 3.60
CA PHE A 14 30.87 -7.33 4.00
C PHE A 14 30.11 -6.40 3.03
N LEU A 15 29.21 -5.57 3.57
CA LEU A 15 28.66 -4.38 2.91
C LEU A 15 29.80 -3.38 2.67
N LEU A 16 30.51 -3.52 1.55
CA LEU A 16 31.34 -2.45 1.02
C LEU A 16 30.43 -1.55 0.18
N SER A 17 30.17 -0.34 0.69
CA SER A 17 29.66 0.78 -0.10
C SER A 17 30.72 1.17 -1.13
N SER A 18 30.81 0.44 -2.24
CA SER A 18 31.75 0.74 -3.31
C SER A 18 31.09 1.70 -4.30
N ASN A 19 31.44 2.98 -4.21
CA ASN A 19 31.23 3.91 -5.32
C ASN A 19 31.93 3.34 -6.56
N LEU A 20 31.23 3.30 -7.70
CA LEU A 20 31.77 2.77 -8.94
C LEU A 20 32.15 3.92 -9.89
N PHE A 21 33.37 3.85 -10.44
CA PHE A 21 33.80 4.67 -11.57
C PHE A 21 33.71 3.84 -12.84
N ALA A 22 32.97 4.32 -13.84
CA ALA A 22 32.56 3.52 -14.98
C ALA A 22 33.60 3.47 -16.11
N THR A 23 34.78 2.85 -15.95
CA THR A 23 35.75 2.78 -17.07
C THR A 23 35.21 2.08 -18.32
N SER A 24 34.30 1.11 -18.15
CA SER A 24 33.41 0.55 -19.18
C SER A 24 32.38 -0.36 -18.50
N LEU A 25 31.14 0.09 -18.36
CA LEU A 25 30.06 -0.65 -17.70
C LEU A 25 29.12 -1.25 -18.74
N HIS A 26 29.23 -2.56 -18.99
CA HIS A 26 28.30 -3.29 -19.86
C HIS A 26 27.40 -4.19 -19.01
N VAL A 27 26.08 -4.10 -19.21
CA VAL A 27 25.07 -5.01 -18.67
C VAL A 27 24.43 -5.74 -19.84
N ARG A 28 24.58 -7.07 -19.87
CA ARG A 28 24.13 -7.91 -20.99
C ARG A 28 22.68 -8.34 -20.85
N HIS A 29 22.10 -8.88 -21.93
CA HIS A 29 20.77 -9.49 -21.90
C HIS A 29 20.64 -10.53 -20.79
N GLY A 30 19.60 -10.41 -19.96
CA GLY A 30 19.34 -11.30 -18.82
C GLY A 30 20.24 -11.06 -17.61
N GLU A 31 21.18 -10.12 -17.68
CA GLU A 31 22.01 -9.71 -16.54
C GLU A 31 21.28 -8.66 -15.70
N THR A 32 21.31 -8.84 -14.38
CA THR A 32 20.95 -7.78 -13.42
C THR A 32 22.21 -7.34 -12.69
N LYS A 33 22.58 -6.07 -12.83
CA LYS A 33 23.74 -5.49 -12.19
C LYS A 33 23.32 -4.44 -11.17
N ILE A 34 23.68 -4.65 -9.92
CA ILE A 34 23.32 -3.77 -8.80
C ILE A 34 24.57 -3.06 -8.27
N ILE A 35 24.50 -1.73 -8.19
CA ILE A 35 25.51 -0.87 -7.60
C ILE A 35 24.96 -0.33 -6.28
N ASN A 36 25.51 -0.77 -5.15
CA ASN A 36 25.03 -0.42 -3.80
C ASN A 36 25.46 0.99 -3.32
N GLY A 37 25.94 1.85 -4.22
CA GLY A 37 26.46 3.17 -3.92
C GLY A 37 26.36 4.09 -5.13
N ASP A 38 27.13 5.18 -5.12
CA ASP A 38 27.09 6.16 -6.21
C ASP A 38 27.77 5.60 -7.47
N LEU A 39 27.27 6.00 -8.64
CA LEU A 39 27.86 5.69 -9.94
C LEU A 39 28.37 6.98 -10.55
N THR A 40 29.68 7.04 -10.84
CA THR A 40 30.28 8.17 -11.55
C THR A 40 30.68 7.75 -12.96
N VAL A 41 30.19 8.50 -13.94
CA VAL A 41 30.50 8.38 -15.37
C VAL A 41 31.24 9.65 -15.78
N ASN A 42 32.48 9.51 -16.23
CA ASN A 42 33.31 10.61 -16.70
C ASN A 42 33.32 10.70 -18.22
N GLU A 43 33.99 11.74 -18.73
CA GLU A 43 34.13 12.06 -20.15
C GLU A 43 34.46 10.85 -21.05
N ARG A 44 35.27 9.89 -20.62
CA ARG A 44 35.67 8.74 -21.46
C ARG A 44 35.04 7.41 -21.04
N ASP A 45 34.07 7.49 -20.15
CA ASP A 45 33.37 6.34 -19.62
C ASP A 45 32.17 6.01 -20.52
N TYR A 46 31.88 4.72 -20.64
CA TYR A 46 30.77 4.21 -21.45
C TYR A 46 29.91 3.26 -20.63
N ILE A 47 28.61 3.49 -20.65
CA ILE A 47 27.60 2.56 -20.14
C ILE A 47 26.84 1.98 -21.33
N THR A 48 26.77 0.66 -21.39
CA THR A 48 25.89 -0.07 -22.31
C THR A 48 24.98 -0.98 -21.51
N VAL A 49 23.68 -0.87 -21.72
CA VAL A 49 22.68 -1.81 -21.20
C VAL A 49 21.98 -2.41 -22.39
N ASP A 50 22.20 -3.70 -22.63
CA ASP A 50 21.56 -4.42 -23.74
C ASP A 50 20.06 -4.62 -23.45
N ALA A 51 19.28 -4.91 -24.50
CA ALA A 51 17.87 -5.25 -24.32
C ALA A 51 17.69 -6.41 -23.33
N GLY A 52 16.79 -6.26 -22.36
CA GLY A 52 16.58 -7.23 -21.27
C GLY A 52 17.70 -7.30 -20.23
N GLY A 53 18.71 -6.42 -20.30
CA GLY A 53 19.64 -6.17 -19.20
C GLY A 53 19.07 -5.15 -18.22
N ILE A 54 19.40 -5.28 -16.94
CA ILE A 54 18.89 -4.45 -15.85
C ILE A 54 20.06 -3.85 -15.06
N LEU A 55 20.15 -2.53 -15.01
CA LEU A 55 21.10 -1.78 -14.19
C LEU A 55 20.38 -1.07 -13.05
N ILE A 56 20.77 -1.38 -11.82
CA ILE A 56 20.20 -0.78 -10.61
C ILE A 56 21.30 -0.03 -9.87
N VAL A 57 21.09 1.27 -9.61
CA VAL A 57 22.01 2.11 -8.83
C VAL A 57 21.30 2.62 -7.58
N LYS A 58 21.77 2.18 -6.41
CA LYS A 58 21.23 2.56 -5.09
C LYS A 58 21.70 3.93 -4.60
N GLY A 59 22.69 4.50 -5.27
CA GLY A 59 23.22 5.83 -4.97
C GLY A 59 22.79 6.91 -5.96
N THR A 60 23.49 8.03 -5.89
CA THR A 60 23.41 9.12 -6.86
C THR A 60 24.21 8.77 -8.10
N VAL A 61 23.68 9.08 -9.28
CA VAL A 61 24.44 8.98 -10.53
C VAL A 61 25.04 10.35 -10.86
N HIS A 62 26.36 10.39 -10.98
CA HIS A 62 27.13 11.56 -11.40
C HIS A 62 27.56 11.37 -12.86
N LEU A 63 27.03 12.18 -13.75
CA LEU A 63 27.38 12.21 -15.17
C LEU A 63 28.25 13.43 -15.44
N ASN A 64 29.56 13.24 -15.42
CA ASN A 64 30.56 14.25 -15.74
C ASN A 64 30.85 14.20 -17.25
N GLY A 65 30.01 14.91 -18.00
CA GLY A 65 30.12 15.07 -19.45
C GLY A 65 31.25 15.99 -19.89
N HIS A 66 31.36 16.17 -21.20
CA HIS A 66 32.40 16.99 -21.83
C HIS A 66 32.01 18.45 -21.89
N VAL A 67 33.03 19.31 -21.83
CA VAL A 67 32.88 20.71 -22.26
C VAL A 67 32.90 20.74 -23.79
N THR A 68 31.74 20.96 -24.41
CA THR A 68 31.59 20.99 -25.88
C THR A 68 32.22 22.20 -26.53
N MET A 69 32.55 23.25 -25.76
CA MET A 69 33.03 24.52 -26.32
C MET A 69 34.19 25.11 -25.52
N ILE A 70 35.40 24.97 -26.06
CA ILE A 70 36.52 25.84 -25.70
C ILE A 70 36.61 26.90 -26.80
N PRO A 71 36.32 28.19 -26.53
CA PRO A 71 36.49 29.22 -27.52
C PRO A 71 37.98 29.36 -27.87
N ARG A 72 38.40 28.90 -29.05
CA ARG A 72 39.63 29.39 -29.69
C ARG A 72 39.22 30.36 -30.79
N HIS A 73 39.50 31.65 -30.59
CA HIS A 73 39.35 32.70 -31.61
C HIS A 73 37.96 32.78 -32.27
N GLY A 74 36.89 32.64 -31.49
CA GLY A 74 35.52 32.90 -31.97
C GLY A 74 34.94 31.84 -32.91
N ARG A 75 35.59 30.69 -33.08
CA ARG A 75 34.99 29.54 -33.80
C ARG A 75 34.65 28.43 -32.81
N PRO A 76 33.39 27.93 -32.80
CA PRO A 76 33.07 26.70 -32.11
C PRO A 76 33.96 25.58 -32.67
N SER A 77 34.83 25.00 -31.85
CA SER A 77 35.49 23.73 -32.18
C SER A 77 34.62 22.62 -31.60
N PHE A 78 33.85 21.96 -32.45
CA PHE A 78 33.10 20.76 -32.09
C PHE A 78 34.09 19.63 -31.79
N ASN A 79 34.13 19.15 -30.54
CA ASN A 79 34.69 17.85 -30.23
C ASN A 79 33.57 16.82 -30.49
N PRO A 80 33.77 15.74 -31.26
CA PRO A 80 32.74 14.72 -31.44
C PRO A 80 32.24 14.24 -30.09
N ILE A 81 30.94 14.41 -29.87
CA ILE A 81 30.28 13.91 -28.67
C ILE A 81 30.20 12.39 -28.86
N TYR A 82 30.85 11.63 -27.98
CA TYR A 82 30.60 10.20 -27.90
C TYR A 82 29.36 9.98 -27.04
N THR A 83 28.44 9.14 -27.50
CA THR A 83 27.35 8.65 -26.66
C THR A 83 27.94 7.94 -25.44
N GLN A 84 27.75 8.52 -24.26
CA GLN A 84 28.30 7.99 -23.00
C GLN A 84 27.42 6.89 -22.42
N ILE A 85 26.12 6.90 -22.76
CA ILE A 85 25.17 5.91 -22.29
C ILE A 85 24.32 5.44 -23.46
N GLN A 86 24.45 4.15 -23.78
CA GLN A 86 23.59 3.46 -24.72
C GLN A 86 22.70 2.51 -23.93
N ASN A 87 21.41 2.83 -23.83
CA ASN A 87 20.45 2.04 -23.07
C ASN A 87 19.43 1.38 -24.00
N ASN A 88 19.36 0.06 -24.00
CA ASN A 88 18.31 -0.72 -24.67
C ASN A 88 17.50 -1.57 -23.68
N GLY A 89 17.85 -1.55 -22.39
CA GLY A 89 17.20 -2.29 -21.30
C GLY A 89 16.70 -1.35 -20.19
N ASP A 90 16.76 -1.80 -18.94
CA ASP A 90 16.21 -1.06 -17.81
C ASP A 90 17.31 -0.46 -16.93
N ILE A 91 17.24 0.85 -16.67
CA ILE A 91 18.10 1.56 -15.73
C ILE A 91 17.23 2.14 -14.62
N ILE A 92 17.49 1.78 -13.37
CA ILE A 92 16.79 2.28 -12.19
C ILE A 92 17.79 2.95 -11.24
N ILE A 93 17.53 4.20 -10.86
CA ILE A 93 18.38 5.02 -9.99
C ILE A 93 17.57 5.41 -8.76
N GLU A 94 18.05 5.02 -7.57
CA GLU A 94 17.34 5.25 -6.31
C GLU A 94 17.36 6.71 -5.87
N LYS A 95 18.50 7.39 -6.03
CA LYS A 95 18.67 8.77 -5.58
C LYS A 95 18.64 9.73 -6.77
N ASN A 96 19.54 10.71 -6.76
CA ASN A 96 19.54 11.81 -7.70
C ASN A 96 20.37 11.50 -8.93
N VAL A 97 20.14 12.28 -9.98
CA VAL A 97 21.06 12.37 -11.13
C VAL A 97 21.65 13.76 -11.17
N ILE A 98 22.98 13.83 -11.18
CA ILE A 98 23.73 15.08 -11.27
C ILE A 98 24.52 15.05 -12.57
N ILE A 99 24.16 15.95 -13.48
CA ILE A 99 24.82 16.11 -14.78
C ILE A 99 25.70 17.35 -14.72
N LYS A 100 26.98 17.20 -15.04
CA LYS A 100 27.94 18.30 -15.18
C LYS A 100 28.43 18.33 -16.61
N ASN A 101 28.30 19.49 -17.26
CA ASN A 101 28.59 19.67 -18.70
C ASN A 101 27.71 18.79 -19.60
N ALA A 102 28.01 18.74 -20.90
CA ALA A 102 27.16 18.07 -21.89
C ALA A 102 27.40 16.56 -21.92
N ILE A 103 26.30 15.81 -21.86
CA ILE A 103 26.26 14.36 -22.02
C ILE A 103 25.43 14.01 -23.26
N ASP A 104 25.71 12.84 -23.85
CA ASP A 104 24.87 12.23 -24.88
C ASP A 104 24.40 10.86 -24.39
N TYR A 105 23.08 10.73 -24.24
CA TYR A 105 22.37 9.53 -23.83
C TYR A 105 21.47 9.08 -24.96
N HIS A 106 21.58 7.81 -25.34
CA HIS A 106 20.79 7.21 -26.41
C HIS A 106 19.99 6.02 -25.88
N ALA A 107 18.66 6.14 -25.86
CA ALA A 107 17.74 5.06 -25.52
C ALA A 107 17.10 4.42 -26.76
N GLY A 108 17.12 3.09 -26.80
CA GLY A 108 16.36 2.28 -27.75
C GLY A 108 14.85 2.31 -27.47
N SER A 109 14.05 1.78 -28.40
CA SER A 109 12.57 1.84 -28.39
C SER A 109 11.89 1.10 -27.24
N HIS A 110 12.62 0.30 -26.48
CA HIS A 110 12.10 -0.48 -25.34
C HIS A 110 12.91 -0.25 -24.06
N ALA A 111 13.80 0.75 -24.07
CA ALA A 111 14.60 1.07 -22.90
C ALA A 111 13.71 1.75 -21.85
N SER A 112 14.06 1.58 -20.56
CA SER A 112 13.54 2.39 -19.49
C SER A 112 14.68 3.07 -18.72
N LEU A 113 14.46 4.34 -18.37
CA LEU A 113 15.26 5.05 -17.39
C LEU A 113 14.30 5.54 -16.30
N SER A 114 14.49 5.03 -15.09
CA SER A 114 13.70 5.36 -13.90
C SER A 114 14.58 6.01 -12.84
N ILE A 115 14.15 7.17 -12.34
CA ILE A 115 14.86 7.94 -11.30
C ILE A 115 13.88 8.16 -10.15
N LEU A 116 14.23 7.63 -8.98
CA LEU A 116 13.39 7.60 -7.78
C LEU A 116 13.68 8.73 -6.80
N GLY A 117 14.84 9.40 -6.95
CA GLY A 117 15.20 10.53 -6.12
C GLY A 117 14.48 11.82 -6.50
N GLU A 118 14.73 12.84 -5.69
CA GLU A 118 13.99 14.10 -5.74
C GLU A 118 14.58 15.09 -6.75
N ARG A 119 15.78 14.85 -7.30
CA ARG A 119 16.47 15.86 -8.12
C ARG A 119 17.18 15.27 -9.33
N VAL A 120 16.93 15.89 -10.48
CA VAL A 120 17.81 15.83 -11.66
C VAL A 120 18.42 17.23 -11.82
N ASN A 121 19.70 17.37 -11.48
CA ASN A 121 20.40 18.64 -11.51
C ASN A 121 21.38 18.66 -12.68
N ALA A 122 21.16 19.55 -13.65
CA ALA A 122 22.09 19.72 -14.76
C ALA A 122 22.81 21.07 -14.66
N GLN A 123 24.11 21.01 -14.36
CA GLN A 123 24.99 22.16 -14.31
C GLN A 123 25.59 22.37 -15.70
N GLY A 124 25.00 23.28 -16.47
CA GLY A 124 25.53 23.70 -17.77
C GLY A 124 26.81 24.54 -17.65
N THR A 125 27.60 24.57 -18.72
CA THR A 125 28.70 25.53 -18.86
C THR A 125 28.13 26.89 -19.23
N ASP A 126 28.47 27.92 -18.46
CA ASP A 126 28.02 29.29 -18.67
C ASP A 126 28.36 29.75 -20.10
N ALA A 127 27.37 30.30 -20.79
CA ALA A 127 27.56 30.81 -22.13
C ALA A 127 28.51 32.02 -22.03
N GLY A 128 29.74 31.88 -22.54
CA GLY A 128 30.68 33.01 -22.58
C GLY A 128 30.02 34.25 -23.19
N ARG A 129 30.52 35.44 -22.82
CA ARG A 129 30.07 36.84 -23.09
C ARG A 129 29.54 37.18 -24.50
N HIS A 130 29.59 36.27 -25.46
CA HIS A 130 29.16 36.40 -26.86
C HIS A 130 28.04 35.43 -27.26
N GLY A 131 27.34 34.76 -26.32
CA GLY A 131 26.08 34.06 -26.60
C GLY A 131 26.17 32.81 -27.46
N ASN A 132 27.38 32.32 -27.79
CA ASN A 132 27.56 31.19 -28.70
C ASN A 132 27.84 29.85 -28.00
N ALA A 133 27.86 29.80 -26.67
CA ALA A 133 28.07 28.56 -25.93
C ALA A 133 26.74 27.94 -25.50
N HIS A 134 26.15 27.14 -26.40
CA HIS A 134 25.01 26.28 -26.09
C HIS A 134 25.52 24.94 -25.55
N GLY A 135 25.72 24.85 -24.24
CA GLY A 135 25.97 23.59 -23.55
C GLY A 135 24.65 22.85 -23.33
N ILE A 136 24.13 22.19 -24.38
CA ILE A 136 22.84 21.48 -24.29
C ILE A 136 23.11 20.08 -23.72
N ASN A 137 22.45 19.76 -22.61
CA ASN A 137 22.35 18.38 -22.13
C ASN A 137 21.34 17.66 -23.01
N LYS A 138 21.80 16.66 -23.79
CA LYS A 138 20.96 15.94 -24.75
C LYS A 138 20.68 14.53 -24.24
N ILE A 139 19.44 14.29 -23.83
CA ILE A 139 18.94 12.95 -23.55
C ILE A 139 17.98 12.59 -24.68
N GLU A 140 18.35 11.64 -25.53
CA GLU A 140 17.54 11.19 -26.66
C GLU A 140 16.94 9.81 -26.39
N GLY A 141 15.63 9.64 -26.63
CA GLY A 141 15.02 8.30 -26.66
C GLY A 141 13.60 8.32 -27.21
N HIS A 142 13.03 7.18 -27.56
CA HIS A 142 11.73 7.10 -28.21
C HIS A 142 10.57 7.61 -27.31
N PRO A 143 9.43 8.07 -27.87
CA PRO A 143 8.24 8.36 -27.05
C PRO A 143 7.87 7.17 -26.15
N GLY A 144 7.68 7.42 -24.85
CA GLY A 144 7.34 6.38 -23.85
C GLY A 144 8.52 5.58 -23.28
N THR A 145 9.78 5.87 -23.66
CA THR A 145 10.96 5.13 -23.18
C THR A 145 11.65 5.78 -21.97
N HIS A 146 11.17 6.92 -21.50
CA HIS A 146 11.73 7.62 -20.34
C HIS A 146 10.64 7.76 -19.29
N ASN A 147 10.87 7.18 -18.11
CA ASN A 147 9.88 7.17 -17.04
C ASN A 147 10.47 7.82 -15.79
N PHE A 148 10.07 9.04 -15.50
CA PHE A 148 10.55 9.80 -14.35
C PHE A 148 9.62 9.57 -13.16
N VAL A 149 10.13 8.87 -12.16
CA VAL A 149 9.34 8.28 -11.07
C VAL A 149 9.83 8.82 -9.73
N GLY A 150 9.73 10.12 -9.53
CA GLY A 150 10.08 10.77 -8.26
C GLY A 150 8.89 11.58 -7.76
N PRO A 151 8.40 11.38 -6.52
CA PRO A 151 7.26 12.14 -5.99
C PRO A 151 7.54 13.65 -5.93
N ASN A 152 8.81 14.05 -5.81
CA ASN A 152 9.24 15.43 -5.66
C ASN A 152 10.28 15.86 -6.72
N LEU A 153 10.28 15.26 -7.91
CA LEU A 153 11.33 15.51 -8.91
C LEU A 153 11.44 17.00 -9.30
N GLN A 154 12.47 17.68 -8.80
CA GLN A 154 12.84 19.04 -9.17
C GLN A 154 13.98 19.02 -10.19
N MET A 155 13.71 19.55 -11.38
CA MET A 155 14.73 19.79 -12.41
C MET A 155 15.25 21.22 -12.31
N ASN A 156 16.56 21.40 -12.12
CA ASN A 156 17.20 22.72 -12.04
C ASN A 156 18.35 22.82 -13.06
N GLY A 157 18.46 23.95 -13.78
CA GLY A 157 19.55 24.25 -14.72
C GLY A 157 19.14 25.09 -15.94
N MET A 158 20.08 25.85 -16.54
CA MET A 158 19.86 26.59 -17.80
C MET A 158 20.05 25.68 -19.02
N ALA A 159 19.12 25.77 -19.99
CA ALA A 159 19.11 25.07 -21.29
C ALA A 159 19.09 23.53 -21.22
N GLN A 160 17.90 22.95 -21.10
CA GLN A 160 17.68 21.51 -21.11
C GLN A 160 16.76 21.13 -22.26
N GLU A 161 17.32 20.59 -23.35
CA GLU A 161 16.54 19.97 -24.43
C GLU A 161 16.63 18.44 -24.26
N PHE A 162 15.68 17.87 -23.51
CA PHE A 162 15.51 16.42 -23.39
C PHE A 162 14.61 15.98 -24.54
N PHE A 163 15.17 15.27 -25.52
CA PHE A 163 14.50 14.92 -26.76
C PHE A 163 13.87 13.52 -26.66
N GLY A 164 12.54 13.47 -26.55
CA GLY A 164 11.77 12.36 -27.10
C GLY A 164 12.01 12.36 -28.62
N GLY A 165 12.75 11.39 -29.11
CA GLY A 165 13.46 11.43 -30.38
C GLY A 165 12.58 11.45 -31.62
N GLY A 166 13.21 11.96 -32.68
CA GLY A 166 12.83 11.75 -34.06
C GLY A 166 13.82 12.46 -34.95
N GLY A 167 14.81 11.73 -35.47
CA GLY A 167 15.60 12.21 -36.59
C GLY A 167 14.69 12.56 -37.76
N GLY A 168 14.85 13.76 -38.30
CA GLY A 168 14.02 14.30 -39.37
C GLY A 168 13.04 15.35 -38.86
N TYR A 169 13.19 16.56 -39.40
CA TYR A 169 12.29 17.71 -39.24
C TYR A 169 10.82 17.29 -39.04
N GLY A 170 10.30 17.36 -37.80
CA GLY A 170 8.85 17.22 -37.53
C GLY A 170 8.41 16.37 -36.33
N GLY A 171 9.29 15.91 -35.44
CA GLY A 171 8.89 15.08 -34.28
C GLY A 171 8.37 15.88 -33.08
N HIS A 172 7.19 15.52 -32.58
CA HIS A 172 6.53 16.13 -31.42
C HIS A 172 7.42 16.17 -30.17
N THR A 173 7.61 17.37 -29.63
CA THR A 173 8.29 17.62 -28.35
C THR A 173 7.35 17.26 -27.20
N THR A 174 7.76 16.34 -26.32
CA THR A 174 7.19 16.30 -24.97
C THR A 174 8.20 16.98 -24.07
N ALA A 175 7.96 18.26 -23.77
CA ALA A 175 8.63 18.90 -22.65
C ALA A 175 8.30 18.07 -21.40
N MET A 176 9.33 17.64 -20.66
CA MET A 176 9.13 16.89 -19.42
C MET A 176 8.60 17.84 -18.35
N THR A 177 7.29 18.03 -18.33
CA THR A 177 6.60 18.98 -17.44
C THR A 177 5.91 18.30 -16.26
N LYS A 178 5.90 16.97 -16.18
CA LYS A 178 5.20 16.23 -15.12
C LYS A 178 5.79 14.83 -14.89
N ASN A 179 5.73 14.36 -13.64
CA ASN A 179 5.89 12.95 -13.26
C ASN A 179 5.00 12.08 -14.18
N ASN A 180 5.56 11.02 -14.77
CA ASN A 180 4.85 10.12 -15.69
C ASN A 180 4.85 8.67 -15.18
N ILE A 181 4.78 8.48 -13.86
CA ILE A 181 4.78 7.14 -13.27
C ILE A 181 3.71 6.20 -13.83
N ASP A 182 2.54 6.75 -14.20
CA ASP A 182 1.46 5.96 -14.80
C ASP A 182 1.85 5.31 -16.13
N GLN A 183 2.89 5.84 -16.78
CA GLN A 183 3.43 5.36 -18.06
C GLN A 183 4.59 4.35 -17.88
N VAL A 184 5.07 4.14 -16.64
CA VAL A 184 6.12 3.14 -16.35
C VAL A 184 5.60 1.74 -16.69
N PRO A 185 6.33 0.95 -17.51
CA PRO A 185 5.97 -0.43 -17.78
C PRO A 185 5.85 -1.25 -16.49
N GLN A 186 4.87 -2.16 -16.41
CA GLN A 186 4.60 -2.92 -15.19
C GLN A 186 5.83 -3.69 -14.68
N HIS A 187 6.61 -4.31 -15.57
CA HIS A 187 7.83 -5.02 -15.18
C HIS A 187 8.87 -4.11 -14.50
N VAL A 188 8.95 -2.84 -14.89
CA VAL A 188 9.83 -1.87 -14.22
C VAL A 188 9.27 -1.50 -12.85
N LYS A 189 7.94 -1.36 -12.70
CA LYS A 189 7.30 -1.19 -11.39
C LYS A 189 7.64 -2.36 -10.46
N ASP A 190 7.52 -3.60 -10.95
CA ASP A 190 7.83 -4.81 -10.19
C ASP A 190 9.32 -4.84 -9.77
N LEU A 191 10.23 -4.45 -10.66
CA LEU A 191 11.66 -4.31 -10.35
C LEU A 191 11.92 -3.25 -9.28
N ILE A 192 11.24 -2.11 -9.35
CA ILE A 192 11.37 -1.05 -8.35
C ILE A 192 10.82 -1.56 -7.00
N PHE A 193 9.64 -2.18 -6.94
CA PHE A 193 9.12 -2.76 -5.70
C PHE A 193 10.05 -3.81 -5.10
N GLN A 194 10.62 -4.67 -5.94
CA GLN A 194 11.55 -5.72 -5.50
C GLN A 194 12.82 -5.15 -4.88
N HIS A 195 13.36 -4.07 -5.43
CA HIS A 195 14.67 -3.54 -5.02
C HIS A 195 14.58 -2.33 -4.10
N PHE A 196 13.46 -1.62 -4.11
CA PHE A 196 13.22 -0.35 -3.43
C PHE A 196 11.77 -0.30 -2.91
N PRO A 197 11.40 -1.18 -1.96
CA PRO A 197 10.01 -1.30 -1.50
C PRO A 197 9.44 0.01 -0.93
N ASN A 198 10.31 0.91 -0.44
CA ASN A 198 9.92 2.19 0.16
C ASN A 198 9.98 3.38 -0.81
N SER A 199 10.47 3.23 -2.05
CA SER A 199 10.68 4.36 -2.97
C SER A 199 9.44 4.70 -3.80
N LEU A 200 8.55 3.72 -4.02
CA LEU A 200 7.26 3.90 -4.68
C LEU A 200 6.11 4.14 -3.71
N ALA A 201 6.43 4.26 -2.42
CA ALA A 201 5.49 4.55 -1.34
C ALA A 201 4.78 5.92 -1.47
N ALA A 202 4.97 6.64 -2.59
CA ALA A 202 4.29 7.90 -2.86
C ALA A 202 3.39 7.87 -4.11
N THR A 203 3.30 6.74 -4.83
CA THR A 203 2.70 6.76 -6.18
C THR A 203 2.01 5.47 -6.63
N ASN A 204 1.92 4.48 -5.75
CA ASN A 204 1.04 3.33 -5.97
C ASN A 204 0.63 2.67 -4.65
N LEU A 205 0.69 3.43 -3.55
CA LEU A 205 0.03 2.97 -2.35
C LEU A 205 -1.44 3.39 -2.50
N PRO A 206 -2.39 2.44 -2.54
CA PRO A 206 -3.74 2.75 -2.11
C PRO A 206 -3.68 3.44 -0.76
N ILE A 207 -4.72 4.20 -0.39
CA ILE A 207 -4.82 4.74 0.95
C ILE A 207 -4.43 3.66 1.96
N GLU A 208 -3.53 4.00 2.87
CA GLU A 208 -3.26 3.09 3.97
C GLU A 208 -4.37 3.33 4.99
N LEU A 209 -5.52 2.72 4.72
CA LEU A 209 -6.64 2.70 5.64
C LEU A 209 -6.17 1.95 6.89
N SER A 210 -5.84 2.70 7.93
CA SER A 210 -5.37 2.13 9.19
C SER A 210 -6.51 1.43 9.93
N SER A 211 -7.72 1.95 9.83
CA SER A 211 -8.91 1.32 10.39
C SER A 211 -10.20 1.79 9.72
N PHE A 212 -11.17 0.88 9.65
CA PHE A 212 -12.58 1.19 9.44
C PHE A 212 -13.38 0.43 10.49
N ASN A 213 -14.02 1.18 11.38
CA ASN A 213 -14.79 0.65 12.47
C ASN A 213 -16.21 1.19 12.42
N VAL A 214 -17.17 0.36 12.80
CA VAL A 214 -18.57 0.74 12.84
C VAL A 214 -19.16 0.18 14.13
N ILE A 215 -19.70 1.07 14.95
CA ILE A 215 -20.24 0.76 16.27
C ILE A 215 -21.70 1.20 16.36
N VAL A 216 -22.45 0.52 17.20
CA VAL A 216 -23.78 0.96 17.61
C VAL A 216 -23.60 1.86 18.84
N ASP A 217 -24.08 3.09 18.76
CA ASP A 217 -24.09 4.05 19.86
C ASP A 217 -25.53 4.48 20.14
N GLU A 218 -26.10 3.95 21.23
CA GLU A 218 -27.51 4.09 21.61
C GLU A 218 -28.51 3.79 20.47
N ASN A 219 -28.95 4.83 19.76
CA ASN A 219 -29.95 4.78 18.69
C ASN A 219 -29.36 5.15 17.32
N ALA A 220 -28.04 5.18 17.19
CA ALA A 220 -27.34 5.53 15.97
C ALA A 220 -26.23 4.52 15.68
N ILE A 221 -25.83 4.45 14.42
CA ILE A 221 -24.65 3.69 14.01
C ILE A 221 -23.58 4.69 13.64
N VAL A 222 -22.44 4.63 14.33
CA VAL A 222 -21.30 5.52 14.10
C VAL A 222 -20.26 4.75 13.32
N ALA A 223 -19.96 5.22 12.11
CA ALA A 223 -18.89 4.69 11.29
C ALA A 223 -17.71 5.66 11.32
N THR A 224 -16.57 5.16 11.77
CA THR A 224 -15.33 5.92 11.91
C THR A 224 -14.23 5.23 11.10
N TRP A 225 -13.47 6.01 10.36
CA TRP A 225 -12.28 5.50 9.70
C TRP A 225 -11.10 6.44 9.87
N ILE A 226 -9.92 5.84 9.81
CA ILE A 226 -8.66 6.53 9.99
C ILE A 226 -7.76 6.20 8.81
N THR A 227 -7.27 7.24 8.15
CA THR A 227 -6.28 7.13 7.08
C THR A 227 -4.91 7.42 7.68
N ALA A 228 -3.95 6.51 7.53
CA ALA A 228 -2.57 6.78 7.97
C ALA A 228 -1.87 7.74 7.01
N GLN A 229 -2.28 7.71 5.74
CA GLN A 229 -1.80 8.54 4.65
C GLN A 229 -2.89 8.64 3.58
N GLU A 230 -2.99 9.81 2.92
CA GLU A 230 -3.87 10.02 1.76
C GLU A 230 -3.01 10.49 0.57
N ILE A 231 -3.22 9.91 -0.60
CA ILE A 231 -2.49 10.31 -1.81
C ILE A 231 -3.44 10.29 -2.99
N ASN A 232 -3.69 11.45 -3.57
CA ASN A 232 -4.68 11.66 -4.63
C ASN A 232 -6.11 11.19 -4.27
N THR A 233 -6.45 11.07 -2.99
CA THR A 233 -7.79 10.67 -2.56
C THR A 233 -8.76 11.83 -2.81
N LYS A 234 -9.81 11.59 -3.60
CA LYS A 234 -10.82 12.61 -3.93
C LYS A 234 -11.90 12.70 -2.86
N SER A 235 -12.52 11.58 -2.54
CA SER A 235 -13.64 11.53 -1.60
C SER A 235 -13.92 10.13 -1.08
N PHE A 236 -14.69 10.05 0.00
CA PHE A 236 -15.24 8.81 0.52
C PHE A 236 -16.75 8.75 0.32
N THR A 237 -17.27 7.52 0.22
CA THR A 237 -18.69 7.21 0.26
C THR A 237 -18.93 6.09 1.25
N VAL A 238 -19.90 6.28 2.14
CA VAL A 238 -20.35 5.28 3.09
C VAL A 238 -21.71 4.76 2.64
N GLU A 239 -21.83 3.45 2.52
CA GLU A 239 -23.04 2.77 2.11
C GLU A 239 -23.42 1.70 3.13
N LYS A 240 -24.70 1.36 3.22
CA LYS A 240 -25.21 0.29 4.08
C LYS A 240 -25.99 -0.75 3.31
N SER A 241 -26.00 -1.98 3.80
CA SER A 241 -26.73 -3.10 3.22
C SER A 241 -27.28 -4.02 4.31
N ILE A 242 -28.50 -4.52 4.12
CA ILE A 242 -29.13 -5.52 5.00
C ILE A 242 -28.93 -6.96 4.52
N ASP A 243 -28.40 -7.14 3.31
CA ASP A 243 -28.21 -8.46 2.67
C ASP A 243 -26.76 -8.69 2.19
N GLY A 244 -25.88 -7.71 2.42
CA GLY A 244 -24.48 -7.72 1.99
C GLY A 244 -24.28 -7.60 0.47
N LYS A 245 -25.36 -7.43 -0.30
CA LYS A 245 -25.35 -7.44 -1.78
C LYS A 245 -25.82 -6.12 -2.36
N ASN A 246 -26.95 -5.61 -1.88
CA ASN A 246 -27.55 -4.36 -2.33
C ASN A 246 -27.21 -3.28 -1.31
N TYR A 247 -26.41 -2.31 -1.74
CA TYR A 247 -25.94 -1.21 -0.91
C TYR A 247 -26.73 0.06 -1.22
N THR A 248 -27.09 0.78 -0.17
CA THR A 248 -27.76 2.08 -0.22
C THR A 248 -26.82 3.11 0.36
N VAL A 249 -26.67 4.25 -0.31
CA VAL A 249 -25.80 5.34 0.15
C VAL A 249 -26.33 5.90 1.46
N VAL A 250 -25.45 5.98 2.47
CA VAL A 250 -25.68 6.69 3.73
C VAL A 250 -25.18 8.13 3.59
N GLU A 251 -23.92 8.27 3.15
CA GLU A 251 -23.29 9.55 2.90
C GLU A 251 -22.31 9.42 1.72
N LYS A 252 -22.19 10.45 0.89
CA LYS A 252 -21.33 10.43 -0.29
C LYS A 252 -20.54 11.73 -0.45
N ASP A 253 -19.49 11.66 -1.26
CA ASP A 253 -18.65 12.82 -1.57
C ASP A 253 -18.05 13.46 -0.31
N ILE A 254 -17.74 12.65 0.71
CA ILE A 254 -17.07 13.10 1.93
C ILE A 254 -15.66 13.55 1.55
N GLU A 255 -15.38 14.84 1.72
CA GLU A 255 -14.15 15.47 1.24
C GLU A 255 -12.93 14.88 1.95
N ALA A 256 -12.04 14.29 1.17
CA ALA A 256 -10.72 13.84 1.63
C ALA A 256 -9.73 15.01 1.60
N ALA A 257 -8.55 14.86 2.22
CA ALA A 257 -7.52 15.89 2.20
C ALA A 257 -6.83 16.03 0.82
N GLY A 258 -7.10 15.12 -0.12
CA GLY A 258 -6.41 15.08 -1.40
C GLY A 258 -5.03 14.44 -1.28
N ASN A 259 -4.18 15.01 -0.44
CA ASN A 259 -2.88 14.45 -0.07
C ASN A 259 -2.59 14.76 1.41
N SER A 260 -2.28 13.74 2.20
CA SER A 260 -1.91 13.85 3.61
C SER A 260 -0.82 12.84 3.95
N ASP A 261 0.22 13.28 4.63
CA ASP A 261 1.27 12.44 5.24
C ASP A 261 1.08 12.28 6.76
N VAL A 262 -0.06 12.76 7.28
CA VAL A 262 -0.46 12.64 8.68
C VAL A 262 -1.76 11.87 8.79
N GLU A 263 -1.93 11.23 9.94
CA GLU A 263 -3.16 10.50 10.27
C GLU A 263 -4.37 11.45 10.30
N LEU A 264 -5.43 11.08 9.58
CA LEU A 264 -6.69 11.81 9.57
C LEU A 264 -7.83 10.87 9.97
N THR A 265 -8.77 11.42 10.75
CA THR A 265 -9.94 10.68 11.24
C THR A 265 -11.20 11.30 10.68
N TYR A 266 -12.10 10.43 10.22
CA TYR A 266 -13.38 10.78 9.65
C TYR A 266 -14.49 10.00 10.34
N GLU A 267 -15.67 10.59 10.41
CA GLU A 267 -16.81 10.00 11.09
C GLU A 267 -18.11 10.37 10.37
N ILE A 268 -19.04 9.42 10.33
CA ILE A 268 -20.45 9.67 10.01
C ILE A 268 -21.35 9.00 11.04
N THR A 269 -22.55 9.55 11.20
CA THR A 269 -23.60 9.02 12.06
C THR A 269 -24.83 8.66 11.22
N ASP A 270 -25.20 7.40 11.20
CA ASP A 270 -26.43 6.89 10.57
C ASP A 270 -27.53 6.74 11.60
N MET A 271 -28.58 7.56 11.47
CA MET A 271 -29.74 7.57 12.38
C MET A 271 -30.84 6.57 11.95
N ASP A 272 -30.72 5.97 10.76
CA ASP A 272 -31.74 5.07 10.21
C ASP A 272 -31.38 3.61 10.46
N HIS A 273 -31.58 3.16 11.70
CA HIS A 273 -31.30 1.80 12.18
C HIS A 273 -32.55 0.89 12.09
N ASN A 274 -33.26 0.89 10.96
CA ASN A 274 -34.46 0.07 10.83
C ASN A 274 -34.14 -1.41 10.47
N SER A 275 -34.28 -2.29 11.48
CA SER A 275 -34.91 -3.62 11.34
C SER A 275 -34.17 -4.81 10.67
N SER A 276 -32.86 -4.97 10.86
CA SER A 276 -32.20 -6.26 10.55
C SER A 276 -31.26 -6.69 11.68
N SER A 277 -31.03 -8.00 11.83
CA SER A 277 -30.13 -8.54 12.87
C SER A 277 -28.66 -8.24 12.61
N SER A 278 -28.30 -8.00 11.34
CA SER A 278 -26.96 -7.60 10.92
C SER A 278 -27.08 -6.59 9.77
N VAL A 279 -26.31 -5.52 9.83
CA VAL A 279 -26.15 -4.51 8.79
C VAL A 279 -24.68 -4.47 8.36
N TYR A 280 -24.44 -4.44 7.06
CA TYR A 280 -23.12 -4.30 6.49
C TYR A 280 -22.91 -2.85 6.10
N TYR A 281 -21.82 -2.24 6.55
CA TYR A 281 -21.38 -0.93 6.10
C TYR A 281 -20.19 -1.09 5.17
N ARG A 282 -20.21 -0.37 4.05
CA ARG A 282 -19.11 -0.30 3.10
C ARG A 282 -18.58 1.13 3.05
N LEU A 283 -17.30 1.28 3.30
CA LEU A 283 -16.55 2.49 2.99
C LEU A 283 -15.95 2.30 1.61
N THR A 284 -16.17 3.24 0.70
CA THR A 284 -15.52 3.28 -0.61
C THR A 284 -14.74 4.57 -0.74
N GLU A 285 -13.47 4.47 -1.02
CA GLU A 285 -12.61 5.58 -1.42
C GLU A 285 -12.70 5.77 -2.94
N TYR A 286 -12.64 7.02 -3.38
CA TYR A 286 -12.45 7.37 -4.78
C TYR A 286 -11.21 8.24 -4.94
N ASP A 287 -10.36 7.87 -5.89
CA ASP A 287 -9.16 8.63 -6.23
C ASP A 287 -9.45 9.70 -7.30
N LEU A 288 -8.60 10.71 -7.35
CA LEU A 288 -8.60 11.75 -8.39
C LEU A 288 -8.31 11.17 -9.79
N ASP A 289 -7.65 10.01 -9.86
CA ASP A 289 -7.36 9.29 -11.11
C ASP A 289 -8.52 8.37 -11.56
N GLY A 290 -9.60 8.28 -10.76
CA GLY A 290 -10.80 7.51 -11.05
C GLY A 290 -10.77 6.06 -10.56
N LYS A 291 -9.74 5.63 -9.82
CA LYS A 291 -9.76 4.35 -9.10
C LYS A 291 -10.62 4.43 -7.83
N SER A 292 -10.94 3.27 -7.28
CA SER A 292 -11.70 3.15 -6.04
C SER A 292 -11.37 1.84 -5.32
N GLU A 293 -11.29 1.90 -4.00
CA GLU A 293 -11.15 0.74 -3.12
C GLU A 293 -12.26 0.73 -2.07
N SER A 294 -12.69 -0.46 -1.62
CA SER A 294 -13.78 -0.58 -0.67
C SER A 294 -13.47 -1.54 0.48
N TRP A 295 -13.90 -1.17 1.68
CA TRP A 295 -13.83 -1.98 2.90
C TRP A 295 -15.23 -2.21 3.45
N ILE A 296 -15.50 -3.42 3.91
CA ILE A 296 -16.81 -3.81 4.43
C ILE A 296 -16.68 -4.20 5.90
N LYS A 297 -17.56 -3.66 6.73
CA LYS A 297 -17.72 -4.00 8.13
C LYS A 297 -19.13 -4.51 8.37
N GLU A 298 -19.23 -5.71 8.93
CA GLU A 298 -20.49 -6.23 9.44
C GLU A 298 -20.70 -5.72 10.87
N VAL A 299 -21.86 -5.13 11.09
CA VAL A 299 -22.36 -4.73 12.41
C VAL A 299 -23.54 -5.62 12.73
N HIS A 300 -23.40 -6.41 13.78
CA HIS A 300 -24.55 -7.11 14.32
C HIS A 300 -25.35 -6.09 15.11
N LEU A 301 -26.56 -5.78 14.64
CA LEU A 301 -27.57 -5.09 15.43
C LEU A 301 -28.24 -6.12 16.37
N GLU A 302 -27.42 -7.00 16.95
CA GLU A 302 -27.81 -7.66 18.17
C GLU A 302 -27.97 -6.53 19.17
N ASN A 303 -29.25 -6.26 19.40
CA ASN A 303 -29.82 -5.42 20.43
C ASN A 303 -28.79 -5.00 21.48
N GLU A 304 -28.90 -3.74 21.92
CA GLU A 304 -28.95 -3.50 23.35
C GLU A 304 -29.18 -4.82 24.10
N VAL A 305 -28.19 -5.22 24.88
CA VAL A 305 -28.46 -6.06 26.02
C VAL A 305 -29.39 -5.21 26.92
N SER A 306 -30.65 -5.02 26.51
CA SER A 306 -31.75 -5.28 27.40
C SER A 306 -31.44 -6.68 27.89
N SER A 307 -30.80 -6.72 29.05
CA SER A 307 -30.28 -7.89 29.73
C SER A 307 -31.43 -8.84 30.00
N HIS A 308 -31.82 -9.59 28.96
CA HIS A 308 -32.78 -10.66 29.10
C HIS A 308 -32.25 -11.68 30.07
N VAL A 309 -30.92 -11.76 30.31
CA VAL A 309 -30.32 -12.43 31.48
C VAL A 309 -29.72 -11.39 32.42
N ILE A 310 -30.31 -11.26 33.60
CA ILE A 310 -29.88 -10.37 34.68
C ILE A 310 -28.70 -10.99 35.45
N SER A 311 -28.77 -12.29 35.76
CA SER A 311 -27.71 -12.97 36.54
C SER A 311 -27.80 -14.50 36.47
N VAL A 312 -26.66 -15.17 36.69
CA VAL A 312 -26.55 -16.61 36.88
C VAL A 312 -25.81 -16.88 38.18
N TYR A 313 -26.43 -17.58 39.13
CA TYR A 313 -25.83 -17.84 40.45
C TYR A 313 -26.42 -19.07 41.17
N PRO A 314 -25.66 -19.69 42.09
CA PRO A 314 -24.24 -19.45 42.33
C PRO A 314 -23.38 -19.98 41.18
N ASP A 315 -22.19 -19.40 41.04
CA ASP A 315 -21.13 -19.88 40.16
C ASP A 315 -19.81 -19.73 40.92
N PRO A 316 -19.15 -20.81 41.37
CA PRO A 316 -19.48 -22.21 41.07
C PRO A 316 -20.82 -22.69 41.64
N ALA A 317 -21.52 -23.53 40.88
CA ALA A 317 -22.73 -24.24 41.28
C ALA A 317 -22.36 -25.56 41.96
N ASP A 318 -23.04 -25.86 43.08
CA ASP A 318 -22.97 -27.19 43.71
C ASP A 318 -24.13 -28.05 43.17
N SER A 319 -25.23 -28.15 43.90
CA SER A 319 -26.34 -29.03 43.53
C SER A 319 -27.37 -28.35 42.62
N GLN A 320 -27.32 -27.02 42.52
CA GLN A 320 -28.26 -26.21 41.74
C GLN A 320 -27.70 -24.83 41.37
N PHE A 321 -28.25 -24.25 40.32
CA PHE A 321 -28.05 -22.84 39.97
C PHE A 321 -29.34 -22.19 39.47
N ASN A 322 -29.35 -20.86 39.46
CA ASN A 322 -30.47 -20.04 39.04
C ASN A 322 -30.05 -19.15 37.88
N VAL A 323 -30.98 -18.89 36.97
CA VAL A 323 -30.87 -17.89 35.91
C VAL A 323 -32.00 -16.89 36.11
N ILE A 324 -31.67 -15.61 36.32
CA ILE A 324 -32.65 -14.52 36.33
C ILE A 324 -32.66 -13.88 34.96
N LEU A 325 -33.85 -13.71 34.41
CA LEU A 325 -34.15 -13.15 33.13
C LEU A 325 -35.04 -11.90 33.22
N ASN A 326 -34.85 -10.96 32.32
CA ASN A 326 -35.79 -9.87 32.05
C ASN A 326 -36.53 -10.15 30.73
N LEU A 327 -37.62 -10.91 30.79
CA LEU A 327 -38.39 -11.30 29.59
C LEU A 327 -39.58 -10.36 29.36
N ILE A 328 -39.83 -10.05 28.09
CA ILE A 328 -41.06 -9.38 27.68
C ILE A 328 -42.16 -10.45 27.55
N LYS A 329 -43.40 -10.08 27.90
CA LYS A 329 -44.55 -10.98 27.86
C LYS A 329 -44.72 -11.60 26.47
N GLY A 330 -44.57 -12.92 26.39
CA GLY A 330 -44.67 -13.70 25.15
C GLY A 330 -43.35 -14.37 24.73
N ASP A 331 -42.22 -13.95 25.30
CA ASP A 331 -40.93 -14.56 25.06
C ASP A 331 -40.83 -15.97 25.66
N LYS A 332 -40.20 -16.87 24.92
CA LYS A 332 -39.91 -18.25 25.35
C LYS A 332 -38.42 -18.46 25.51
N ALA A 333 -37.97 -18.75 26.72
CA ALA A 333 -36.59 -19.10 27.01
C ALA A 333 -36.37 -20.61 26.99
N THR A 334 -35.28 -21.06 26.38
CA THR A 334 -34.77 -22.43 26.46
C THR A 334 -33.31 -22.43 26.90
N TYR A 335 -32.88 -23.48 27.59
CA TYR A 335 -31.60 -23.54 28.28
C TYR A 335 -30.89 -24.86 27.98
N GLU A 336 -29.60 -24.80 27.70
CA GLU A 336 -28.76 -25.95 27.38
C GLU A 336 -27.41 -25.78 28.08
N LEU A 337 -26.83 -26.87 28.60
CA LEU A 337 -25.42 -26.91 29.01
C LEU A 337 -24.61 -27.65 27.96
N VAL A 338 -23.38 -27.19 27.72
CA VAL A 338 -22.39 -27.91 26.92
C VAL A 338 -21.21 -28.24 27.82
N GLN A 339 -20.90 -29.52 28.00
CA GLN A 339 -19.73 -29.94 28.79
C GLN A 339 -18.46 -29.59 28.02
N ALA A 340 -17.56 -28.78 28.60
CA ALA A 340 -16.42 -28.21 27.87
C ALA A 340 -15.41 -29.26 27.40
N GLU A 341 -15.23 -30.35 28.15
CA GLU A 341 -14.27 -31.42 27.82
C GLU A 341 -14.76 -32.32 26.67
N THR A 342 -16.05 -32.62 26.63
CA THR A 342 -16.61 -33.64 25.73
C THR A 342 -17.46 -33.05 24.60
N GLY A 343 -17.88 -31.79 24.72
CA GLY A 343 -18.84 -31.15 23.83
C GLY A 343 -20.27 -31.67 23.96
N VAL A 344 -20.56 -32.55 24.95
CA VAL A 344 -21.89 -33.12 25.13
C VAL A 344 -22.89 -32.03 25.51
N MET A 345 -23.98 -31.96 24.75
CA MET A 345 -25.09 -31.04 25.01
C MET A 345 -26.13 -31.68 25.93
N ILE A 346 -26.51 -30.96 26.99
CA ILE A 346 -27.44 -31.40 28.01
C ILE A 346 -28.57 -30.37 28.07
N PRO A 347 -29.77 -30.69 27.55
CA PRO A 347 -30.92 -29.78 27.65
C PRO A 347 -31.36 -29.65 29.10
N LEU A 348 -31.74 -28.44 29.50
CA LEU A 348 -32.25 -28.17 30.84
C LEU A 348 -33.76 -27.92 30.79
N GLU A 349 -34.50 -28.68 31.59
CA GLU A 349 -35.93 -28.49 31.75
C GLU A 349 -36.21 -27.49 32.89
N ASN A 350 -36.86 -26.37 32.56
CA ASN A 350 -37.35 -25.45 33.57
C ASN A 350 -38.68 -25.98 34.14
N LYS A 351 -38.73 -26.24 35.45
CA LYS A 351 -39.93 -26.78 36.11
C LYS A 351 -41.00 -25.74 36.41
N GLU A 352 -40.70 -24.45 36.32
CA GLU A 352 -41.66 -23.39 36.60
C GLU A 352 -41.90 -22.50 35.38
N GLU A 353 -43.08 -22.64 34.77
CA GLU A 353 -43.56 -21.73 33.75
C GLU A 353 -43.81 -20.35 34.38
N TYR A 354 -42.93 -19.40 34.06
CA TYR A 354 -43.16 -17.97 34.24
C TYR A 354 -43.29 -17.45 35.69
N ASN A 355 -42.43 -17.92 36.61
CA ASN A 355 -42.30 -17.27 37.92
C ASN A 355 -41.30 -16.11 37.83
N ASN A 356 -41.79 -14.93 37.43
CA ASN A 356 -41.08 -13.65 37.56
C ASN A 356 -39.69 -13.55 36.89
N GLY A 357 -39.48 -14.28 35.80
CA GLY A 357 -38.19 -14.29 35.08
C GLY A 357 -37.11 -15.13 35.77
N LYS A 358 -37.42 -15.94 36.79
CA LYS A 358 -36.43 -16.83 37.42
C LYS A 358 -36.59 -18.27 36.92
N ALA A 359 -35.49 -18.89 36.52
CA ALA A 359 -35.40 -20.34 36.25
C ALA A 359 -34.38 -20.98 37.21
N GLU A 360 -34.70 -22.16 37.71
CA GLU A 360 -33.87 -22.91 38.66
C GLU A 360 -33.58 -24.30 38.12
N PHE A 361 -32.31 -24.71 38.15
CA PHE A 361 -31.82 -25.95 37.56
C PHE A 361 -31.07 -26.78 38.60
N ASN A 362 -31.52 -28.02 38.80
CA ASN A 362 -30.79 -29.01 39.59
C ASN A 362 -29.70 -29.65 38.72
N VAL A 363 -28.47 -29.63 39.20
CA VAL A 363 -27.29 -30.17 38.51
C VAL A 363 -26.54 -31.20 39.36
N SER A 364 -27.13 -31.66 40.48
CA SER A 364 -26.50 -32.63 41.39
C SER A 364 -26.24 -34.02 40.78
N HIS A 365 -26.72 -34.25 39.56
CA HIS A 365 -26.53 -35.48 38.79
C HIS A 365 -25.44 -35.36 37.72
N LEU A 366 -24.87 -34.16 37.54
CA LEU A 366 -23.79 -33.90 36.60
C LEU A 366 -22.44 -34.13 37.29
N ASN A 367 -21.40 -34.39 36.50
CA ASN A 367 -20.04 -34.50 37.05
C ASN A 367 -19.47 -33.10 37.31
N GLU A 368 -18.51 -33.00 38.24
CA GLU A 368 -17.75 -31.77 38.41
C GLU A 368 -17.00 -31.39 37.13
N GLY A 369 -16.95 -30.09 36.81
CA GLY A 369 -16.28 -29.62 35.62
C GLY A 369 -16.77 -28.26 35.12
N ILE A 370 -16.24 -27.85 33.97
CA ILE A 370 -16.61 -26.61 33.30
C ILE A 370 -17.69 -26.90 32.27
N TYR A 371 -18.76 -26.12 32.32
CA TYR A 371 -19.88 -26.17 31.39
C TYR A 371 -20.09 -24.79 30.77
N ILE A 372 -20.55 -24.75 29.53
CA ILE A 372 -21.05 -23.53 28.91
C ILE A 372 -22.57 -23.56 28.96
N LEU A 373 -23.17 -22.63 29.71
CA LEU A 373 -24.60 -22.38 29.70
C LEU A 373 -24.95 -21.59 28.44
N LEU A 374 -25.91 -22.08 27.67
CA LEU A 374 -26.51 -21.41 26.53
C LEU A 374 -27.97 -21.12 26.82
N VAL A 375 -28.38 -19.86 26.66
CA VAL A 375 -29.77 -19.42 26.77
C VAL A 375 -30.22 -18.92 25.40
N LYS A 376 -31.37 -19.43 24.94
CA LYS A 376 -32.01 -18.98 23.71
C LYS A 376 -33.37 -18.38 24.04
N ILE A 377 -33.67 -17.20 23.50
CA ILE A 377 -34.99 -16.57 23.59
C ILE A 377 -35.65 -16.64 22.20
N ASN A 378 -36.87 -17.18 22.15
CA ASN A 378 -37.63 -17.39 20.92
C ASN A 378 -36.84 -18.18 19.85
N GLY A 379 -36.04 -19.15 20.31
CA GLY A 379 -35.20 -20.00 19.45
C GLY A 379 -33.88 -19.37 18.99
N LYS A 380 -33.61 -18.10 19.32
CA LYS A 380 -32.36 -17.41 18.98
C LYS A 380 -31.42 -17.37 20.17
N PRO A 381 -30.09 -17.57 20.01
CA PRO A 381 -29.11 -17.35 21.07
C PRO A 381 -29.27 -15.96 21.68
N ALA A 382 -29.25 -15.88 23.01
CA ALA A 382 -29.44 -14.63 23.75
C ALA A 382 -28.39 -14.41 24.84
N TYR A 383 -27.79 -15.48 25.36
CA TYR A 383 -26.74 -15.39 26.38
C TYR A 383 -25.93 -16.68 26.42
N ASN A 384 -24.63 -16.55 26.70
CA ASN A 384 -23.79 -17.67 27.07
C ASN A 384 -22.91 -17.32 28.27
N LYS A 385 -22.56 -18.32 29.08
CA LYS A 385 -21.67 -18.14 30.23
C LYS A 385 -20.94 -19.43 30.55
N GLU A 386 -19.66 -19.31 30.90
CA GLU A 386 -18.96 -20.37 31.63
C GLU A 386 -19.61 -20.57 33.02
N LEU A 387 -19.87 -21.81 33.38
CA LEU A 387 -20.43 -22.23 34.65
C LEU A 387 -19.58 -23.37 35.21
N ILE A 388 -19.10 -23.20 36.43
CA ILE A 388 -18.32 -24.24 37.12
C ILE A 388 -19.27 -25.06 37.99
N ILE A 389 -19.29 -26.39 37.82
CA ILE A 389 -20.01 -27.32 38.72
C ILE A 389 -19.01 -28.01 39.64
N LYS A 390 -19.26 -27.97 40.96
CA LYS A 390 -18.40 -28.53 42.01
C LYS A 390 -19.22 -28.96 43.23
N HIS A 391 -19.14 -30.24 43.62
CA HIS A 391 -19.94 -30.84 44.69
C HIS A 391 -19.21 -30.90 46.05
#